data_AF-A0A7S0R4Q1-F1
#
_entry.id   AF-A0A7S0R4Q1-F1
#
_cell.length_a   1.000
_cell.length_b   1.000
_cell.length_c   1.000
_cell.angle_alpha   90.00
_cell.angle_beta   90.00
_cell.angle_gamma   90.00
#
_symmetry.space_group_name_H-M   'P 1'
#
loop_
_entity.id
_entity.type
_entity.pdbx_description
1 polymer ?
#
loop_
_entity_poly.entity_id
_entity_poly.type
_entity_poly.pdbx_seq_one_letter_code
_entity_poly.pdbx_strand_id
1 'polypeptide(L)'
;ELVEGQVPVELEGTYFRNGPGRFARGPDEYGHPYDGDGLVASFAFHQGRVYFRSAFVRTPDLAAEEAANRVLYRGSFGTQRAGGVLANFLNIYVKNISNTNVVHWGDRLLSLFEAAPAYALDPATLATRGLELLGGKLGAGLPVDLGSQDTNEKMGDFQAFFGSNGKLPRALVQGGGDAVGAHPRGCSHTG
;
A
#
# COMPACT_ATOMS: atom_id res chain seq x y z
N GLU A 1 25.77 8.56 13.42
CA GLU A 1 25.79 8.80 11.97
C GLU A 1 26.82 7.84 11.38
N LEU A 2 26.41 6.87 10.58
CA LEU A 2 27.33 5.92 9.95
C LEU A 2 27.12 5.98 8.45
N VAL A 3 28.05 6.65 7.76
CA VAL A 3 28.18 6.66 6.31
C VAL A 3 29.61 6.23 6.03
N GLU A 4 29.78 5.20 5.20
CA GLU A 4 31.07 4.76 4.70
C GLU A 4 31.26 5.30 3.28
N GLY A 5 32.35 6.01 3.02
CA GLY A 5 32.59 6.70 1.75
C GLY A 5 32.00 8.12 1.69
N GLN A 6 31.65 8.57 0.48
CA GLN A 6 31.11 9.91 0.22
C GLN A 6 29.84 9.81 -0.62
N VAL A 7 28.79 10.52 -0.21
CA VAL A 7 27.58 10.68 -1.02
C VAL A 7 27.88 11.72 -2.11
N PRO A 8 27.69 11.40 -3.41
CA PRO A 8 27.92 12.34 -4.50
C PRO A 8 27.05 13.60 -4.33
N VAL A 9 27.64 14.78 -4.53
CA VAL A 9 26.91 16.06 -4.41
C VAL A 9 25.92 16.28 -5.56
N GLU A 10 26.09 15.53 -6.65
CA GLU A 10 25.26 15.53 -7.84
C GLU A 10 24.00 14.66 -7.66
N LEU A 11 24.00 13.77 -6.66
CA LEU A 11 22.84 12.94 -6.33
C LEU A 11 21.85 13.76 -5.50
N GLU A 12 20.83 14.26 -6.18
CA GLU A 12 19.73 15.04 -5.58
C GLU A 12 18.40 14.31 -5.81
N GLY A 13 17.57 14.25 -4.77
CA GLY A 13 16.23 13.66 -4.86
C GLY A 13 15.92 12.70 -3.72
N THR A 14 14.91 11.86 -3.89
CA THR A 14 14.49 10.91 -2.86
C THR A 14 14.25 9.52 -3.45
N TYR A 15 14.89 8.52 -2.85
CA TYR A 15 14.61 7.12 -3.13
C TYR A 15 13.58 6.59 -2.13
N PHE A 16 12.46 6.08 -2.64
CA PHE A 16 11.42 5.45 -1.84
C PHE A 16 11.43 3.93 -2.03
N ARG A 17 11.18 3.20 -0.95
CA ARG A 17 11.00 1.75 -0.97
C ARG A 17 9.86 1.35 -0.04
N ASN A 18 9.07 0.37 -0.45
CA ASN A 18 8.04 -0.25 0.38
C ASN A 18 8.38 -1.71 0.66
N GLY A 19 7.78 -2.28 1.69
CA GLY A 19 7.92 -3.69 2.04
C GLY A 19 7.18 -4.03 3.34
N PRO A 20 7.07 -5.32 3.68
CA PRO A 20 6.53 -5.74 4.96
C PRO A 20 7.49 -5.33 6.09
N GLY A 21 7.02 -4.49 7.00
CA GLY A 21 7.82 -3.96 8.12
C GLY A 21 7.58 -4.65 9.46
N ARG A 22 6.62 -5.58 9.52
CA ARG A 22 6.30 -6.33 10.73
C ARG A 22 5.83 -7.74 10.38
N PHE A 23 6.22 -8.72 11.18
CA PHE A 23 5.99 -10.16 10.93
C PHE A 23 5.20 -10.87 12.05
N ALA A 24 4.88 -10.15 13.13
CA ALA A 24 4.11 -10.64 14.26
C ALA A 24 3.43 -9.46 14.97
N ARG A 25 2.36 -9.74 15.72
CA ARG A 25 1.63 -8.75 16.50
C ARG A 25 1.14 -9.32 17.81
N GLY A 26 1.65 -8.77 18.91
CA GLY A 26 1.43 -9.33 20.24
C GLY A 26 1.85 -10.80 20.28
N PRO A 27 0.96 -11.73 20.66
CA PRO A 27 1.27 -13.16 20.72
C PRO A 27 1.15 -13.88 19.37
N ASP A 28 0.67 -13.21 18.32
CA ASP A 28 0.31 -13.84 17.05
C ASP A 28 1.40 -13.60 16.00
N GLU A 29 1.82 -14.64 15.29
CA GLU A 29 2.73 -14.54 14.14
C GLU A 29 1.95 -14.49 12.82
N TYR A 30 2.46 -13.75 11.83
CA TYR A 30 1.90 -13.81 10.48
C TYR A 30 2.28 -15.14 9.81
N GLY A 31 1.34 -15.74 9.10
CA GLY A 31 1.52 -17.02 8.41
C GLY A 31 2.45 -16.94 7.19
N HIS A 32 2.72 -15.72 6.69
CA HIS A 32 3.63 -15.47 5.58
C HIS A 32 4.23 -14.07 5.70
N PRO A 33 5.52 -13.84 5.35
CA PRO A 33 6.14 -12.52 5.45
C PRO A 33 5.44 -11.45 4.59
N TYR A 34 4.79 -11.85 3.50
CA TYR A 34 4.04 -10.92 2.64
C TYR A 34 2.74 -10.41 3.27
N ASP A 35 2.26 -11.01 4.36
CA ASP A 35 1.10 -10.49 5.09
C ASP A 35 1.49 -9.37 6.09
N GLY A 36 2.78 -8.99 6.13
CA GLY A 36 3.28 -7.91 6.96
C GLY A 36 2.78 -6.53 6.54
N ASP A 37 2.53 -5.67 7.52
CA ASP A 37 2.11 -4.28 7.29
C ASP A 37 3.14 -3.48 6.50
N GLY A 38 2.69 -2.67 5.54
CA GLY A 38 3.54 -1.84 4.70
C GLY A 38 4.33 -0.79 5.47
N LEU A 39 5.65 -0.85 5.36
CA LEU A 39 6.60 0.12 5.89
C LEU A 39 7.32 0.78 4.73
N VAL A 40 7.03 2.06 4.53
CA VAL A 40 7.70 2.87 3.53
C VAL A 40 8.96 3.47 4.14
N ALA A 41 10.08 3.34 3.44
CA ALA A 41 11.35 3.98 3.74
C ALA A 41 11.68 5.01 2.66
N SER A 42 12.26 6.14 3.08
CA SER A 42 12.76 7.18 2.18
C SER A 42 14.22 7.52 2.51
N PHE A 43 15.02 7.66 1.46
CA PHE A 43 16.38 8.18 1.51
C PHE A 43 16.42 9.45 0.68
N ALA A 44 16.42 10.61 1.32
CA ALA A 44 16.52 11.90 0.66
C ALA A 44 17.98 12.33 0.59
N PHE A 45 18.45 12.66 -0.60
CA PHE A 45 19.81 13.10 -0.88
C PHE A 45 19.81 14.59 -1.17
N HIS A 46 20.67 15.33 -0.47
CA HIS A 46 20.85 16.76 -0.67
C HIS A 46 22.26 17.20 -0.27
N GLN A 47 22.99 17.84 -1.17
CA GLN A 47 24.32 18.42 -0.93
C GLN A 47 25.31 17.46 -0.26
N GLY A 48 25.39 16.22 -0.76
CA GLY A 48 26.28 15.18 -0.22
C GLY A 48 25.87 14.64 1.16
N ARG A 49 24.62 14.88 1.59
CA ARG A 49 24.01 14.32 2.80
C ARG A 49 22.85 13.41 2.45
N VAL A 50 22.59 12.43 3.33
CA VAL A 50 21.44 11.53 3.23
C VAL A 50 20.56 11.62 4.48
N TYR A 51 19.25 11.72 4.28
CA TYR A 51 18.24 11.76 5.33
C TYR A 51 17.37 10.51 5.23
N PHE A 52 17.35 9.72 6.29
CA PHE A 52 16.54 8.52 6.38
C PHE A 52 15.25 8.79 7.15
N ARG A 53 14.15 8.26 6.63
CA ARG A 53 12.86 8.18 7.35
C ARG A 53 12.19 6.87 7.01
N SER A 54 11.45 6.31 7.96
CA SER A 54 10.50 5.24 7.71
C SER A 54 9.19 5.47 8.45
N ALA A 55 8.09 5.03 7.85
CA ALA A 55 6.77 5.09 8.46
C ALA A 55 5.88 3.94 7.96
N PHE A 56 5.06 3.41 8.86
CA PHE A 56 4.01 2.46 8.47
C PHE A 56 2.89 3.20 7.74
N VAL A 57 2.36 2.57 6.69
CA VAL A 57 1.15 3.04 6.03
C VAL A 57 -0.02 2.85 6.99
N ARG A 58 -0.64 3.95 7.42
CA ARG A 58 -1.70 3.95 8.43
C ARG A 58 -3.04 3.54 7.84
N THR A 59 -3.19 2.23 7.62
CA THR A 59 -4.47 1.63 7.21
C THR A 59 -5.40 1.48 8.42
N PRO A 60 -6.74 1.51 8.22
CA PRO A 60 -7.69 1.25 9.30
C PRO A 60 -7.49 -0.11 9.96
N ASP A 61 -7.17 -1.13 9.17
CA ASP A 61 -6.93 -2.50 9.64
C ASP A 61 -5.69 -2.57 10.53
N LEU A 62 -4.60 -1.90 10.12
CA LEU A 62 -3.41 -1.77 10.95
C LEU A 62 -3.78 -1.11 12.29
N ALA A 63 -4.47 0.03 12.26
CA ALA A 63 -4.85 0.75 13.48
C ALA A 63 -5.69 -0.10 14.45
N ALA A 64 -6.65 -0.87 13.92
CA ALA A 64 -7.47 -1.79 14.72
C ALA A 64 -6.63 -2.90 15.35
N GLU A 65 -5.70 -3.49 14.59
CA GLU A 65 -4.78 -4.51 15.10
C GLU A 65 -3.77 -3.95 16.10
N GLU A 66 -3.28 -2.72 15.95
CA GLU A 66 -2.42 -2.06 16.95
C GLU A 66 -3.17 -1.88 18.27
N ALA A 67 -4.42 -1.43 18.21
CA ALA A 67 -5.26 -1.23 19.39
C ALA A 67 -5.56 -2.55 20.13
N ALA A 68 -5.78 -3.64 19.39
CA ALA A 68 -6.02 -4.96 19.97
C ALA A 68 -4.73 -5.71 20.37
N ASN A 69 -3.58 -5.27 19.86
CA ASN A 69 -2.28 -5.95 19.96
C ASN A 69 -2.36 -7.45 19.57
N ARG A 70 -3.10 -7.76 18.51
CA ARG A 70 -3.33 -9.12 17.97
C ARG A 70 -3.64 -9.07 16.47
N VAL A 71 -3.56 -10.22 15.80
CA VAL A 71 -3.99 -10.36 14.40
C VAL A 71 -5.51 -10.46 14.35
N LEU A 72 -6.16 -9.49 13.71
CA LEU A 72 -7.62 -9.40 13.62
C LEU A 72 -8.16 -9.79 12.25
N TYR A 73 -7.34 -9.70 11.21
CA TYR A 73 -7.75 -9.93 9.83
C TYR A 73 -7.00 -11.09 9.19
N ARG A 74 -7.59 -11.66 8.14
CA ARG A 74 -6.91 -12.68 7.33
C ARG A 74 -5.95 -11.99 6.37
N GLY A 75 -4.79 -12.59 6.19
CA GLY A 75 -3.82 -12.20 5.17
C GLY A 75 -4.11 -12.86 3.83
N SER A 76 -3.59 -12.29 2.76
CA SER A 76 -3.70 -12.86 1.40
C SER A 76 -2.88 -14.14 1.25
N PHE A 77 -1.81 -14.30 2.02
CA PHE A 77 -0.80 -15.33 1.83
C PHE A 77 -0.76 -16.41 2.92
N GLY A 78 -1.80 -16.49 3.75
CA GLY A 78 -2.01 -17.62 4.67
C GLY A 78 -2.18 -17.25 6.13
N THR A 79 -1.96 -15.99 6.52
CA THR A 79 -2.25 -15.54 7.90
C THR A 79 -3.73 -15.73 8.25
N GLN A 80 -4.00 -16.46 9.33
CA GLN A 80 -5.33 -16.70 9.85
C GLN A 80 -5.55 -15.96 11.18
N ARG A 81 -6.81 -15.67 11.47
CA ARG A 81 -7.22 -15.10 12.76
C ARG A 81 -7.17 -16.18 13.84
N ALA A 82 -6.92 -15.77 15.08
CA ALA A 82 -7.08 -16.64 16.24
C ALA A 82 -8.52 -17.18 16.34
N GLY A 83 -8.69 -18.43 16.80
CA GLY A 83 -10.00 -19.10 16.91
C GLY A 83 -10.26 -20.20 15.87
N GLY A 84 -9.23 -20.60 15.10
CA GLY A 84 -9.27 -21.78 14.25
C GLY A 84 -10.26 -21.68 13.08
N VAL A 85 -10.71 -22.83 12.58
CA VAL A 85 -11.59 -22.92 11.40
C VAL A 85 -12.87 -22.10 11.59
N LEU A 86 -13.47 -22.12 12.79
CA LEU A 86 -14.73 -21.41 13.05
C LEU A 86 -14.59 -19.89 12.91
N ALA A 87 -13.46 -19.31 13.35
CA ALA A 87 -13.20 -17.86 13.25
C ALA A 87 -12.88 -17.38 11.82
N ASN A 88 -12.53 -18.30 10.93
CA ASN A 88 -12.12 -18.03 9.55
C ASN A 88 -13.12 -18.55 8.50
N PHE A 89 -14.06 -19.43 8.88
CA PHE A 89 -15.08 -19.99 8.00
C PHE A 89 -15.98 -18.89 7.43
N LEU A 90 -16.14 -18.88 6.10
CA LEU A 90 -16.89 -17.87 5.33
C LEU A 90 -16.40 -16.42 5.49
N ASN A 91 -15.25 -16.18 6.13
CA ASN A 91 -14.68 -14.85 6.20
C ASN A 91 -13.84 -14.56 4.96
N ILE A 92 -14.44 -13.88 4.00
CA ILE A 92 -13.82 -13.47 2.73
C ILE A 92 -13.10 -12.11 2.80
N TYR A 93 -13.08 -11.47 3.96
CA TYR A 93 -12.37 -10.20 4.13
C TYR A 93 -10.86 -10.42 4.20
N VAL A 94 -10.13 -9.73 3.31
CA VAL A 94 -8.67 -9.74 3.27
C VAL A 94 -8.17 -8.33 3.55
N LYS A 95 -7.18 -8.24 4.43
CA LYS A 95 -6.58 -6.99 4.89
C LYS A 95 -5.87 -6.24 3.76
N ASN A 96 -6.05 -4.92 3.67
CA ASN A 96 -5.19 -4.09 2.84
C ASN A 96 -3.91 -3.73 3.60
N ILE A 97 -2.82 -4.39 3.26
CA ILE A 97 -1.51 -4.23 3.92
C ILE A 97 -0.60 -3.19 3.24
N SER A 98 -0.93 -2.73 2.03
CA SER A 98 -0.23 -1.65 1.31
C SER A 98 1.32 -1.77 1.34
N ASN A 99 1.86 -2.95 1.04
CA ASN A 99 3.28 -3.26 1.29
C ASN A 99 4.10 -3.63 0.03
N THR A 100 3.50 -3.68 -1.16
CA THR A 100 4.15 -4.25 -2.35
C THR A 100 5.11 -3.28 -3.01
N ASN A 101 4.67 -2.05 -3.25
CA ASN A 101 5.48 -1.05 -3.94
C ASN A 101 5.11 0.38 -3.50
N VAL A 102 5.94 1.34 -3.90
CA VAL A 102 5.68 2.78 -3.74
C VAL A 102 6.07 3.52 -5.00
N VAL A 103 5.22 4.42 -5.48
CA VAL A 103 5.43 5.19 -6.71
C VAL A 103 5.19 6.67 -6.43
N HIS A 104 6.12 7.52 -6.86
CA HIS A 104 5.93 8.97 -6.87
C HIS A 104 5.57 9.41 -8.29
N TRP A 105 4.31 9.80 -8.52
CA TRP A 105 3.80 10.18 -9.84
C TRP A 105 2.74 11.27 -9.74
N GLY A 106 2.85 12.31 -10.58
CA GLY A 106 1.86 13.40 -10.64
C GLY A 106 1.64 14.09 -9.29
N ASP A 107 2.73 14.47 -8.62
CA ASP A 107 2.77 15.09 -7.28
C ASP A 107 2.16 14.24 -6.14
N ARG A 108 1.99 12.93 -6.38
CA ARG A 108 1.43 12.00 -5.40
C ARG A 108 2.42 10.89 -5.11
N LEU A 109 2.63 10.59 -3.83
CA LEU A 109 3.33 9.39 -3.39
C LEU A 109 2.29 8.31 -3.07
N LEU A 110 2.31 7.20 -3.79
CA LEU A 110 1.30 6.15 -3.72
C LEU A 110 1.92 4.86 -3.21
N SER A 111 1.35 4.30 -2.14
CA SER A 111 1.68 2.98 -1.63
C SER A 111 0.73 1.94 -2.20
N LEU A 112 1.28 0.90 -2.81
CA LEU A 112 0.55 -0.06 -3.64
C LEU A 112 0.46 -1.43 -2.97
N PHE A 113 -0.63 -2.14 -3.25
CA PHE A 113 -0.83 -3.55 -2.93
C PHE A 113 -1.71 -4.18 -4.00
N GLU A 114 -1.33 -5.37 -4.48
CA GLU A 114 -1.96 -6.00 -5.65
C GLU A 114 -3.44 -6.32 -5.44
N ALA A 115 -3.86 -6.50 -4.19
CA ALA A 115 -5.21 -6.94 -3.87
C ALA A 115 -6.12 -5.82 -3.31
N ALA A 116 -5.71 -4.55 -3.38
CA ALA A 116 -6.54 -3.45 -2.88
C ALA A 116 -6.12 -2.07 -3.43
N PRO A 117 -6.97 -1.03 -3.27
CA PRO A 117 -6.60 0.32 -3.69
C PRO A 117 -5.36 0.87 -2.99
N ALA A 118 -4.69 1.80 -3.68
CA ALA A 118 -3.51 2.48 -3.19
C ALA A 118 -3.81 3.42 -2.02
N TYR A 119 -2.79 3.71 -1.22
CA TYR A 119 -2.82 4.79 -0.23
C TYR A 119 -1.95 5.96 -0.69
N ALA A 120 -2.49 7.17 -0.62
CA ALA A 120 -1.71 8.39 -0.79
C ALA A 120 -0.92 8.71 0.47
N LEU A 121 0.34 9.07 0.29
CA LEU A 121 1.29 9.46 1.33
C LEU A 121 1.79 10.88 1.06
N ASP A 122 2.17 11.57 2.12
CA ASP A 122 2.93 12.80 2.04
C ASP A 122 4.42 12.49 1.75
N PRO A 123 5.03 13.03 0.68
CA PRO A 123 6.39 12.65 0.30
C PRO A 123 7.48 13.16 1.25
N ALA A 124 7.22 14.22 2.02
CA ALA A 124 8.20 14.78 2.96
C ALA A 124 8.16 14.08 4.33
N THR A 125 6.98 13.64 4.75
CA THR A 125 6.74 13.10 6.09
C THR A 125 6.39 11.61 6.13
N LEU A 126 6.04 11.02 4.99
CA LEU A 126 5.46 9.68 4.84
C LEU A 126 4.12 9.50 5.58
N ALA A 127 3.47 10.60 5.99
CA ALA A 127 2.17 10.55 6.62
C ALA A 127 1.09 10.05 5.64
N THR A 128 0.28 9.10 6.07
CA THR A 128 -0.82 8.57 5.25
C THR A 128 -1.96 9.58 5.16
N ARG A 129 -2.30 9.98 3.93
CA ARG A 129 -3.40 10.90 3.64
C ARG A 129 -4.74 10.18 3.49
N GLY A 130 -4.71 8.91 3.06
CA GLY A 130 -5.90 8.07 2.92
C GLY A 130 -5.85 7.19 1.68
N LEU A 131 -6.97 6.54 1.37
CA LEU A 131 -7.13 5.78 0.13
C LEU A 131 -7.12 6.74 -1.07
N GLU A 132 -6.47 6.34 -2.15
CA GLU A 132 -6.39 7.08 -3.40
C GLU A 132 -7.20 6.39 -4.50
N LEU A 133 -8.03 7.17 -5.18
CA LEU A 133 -8.86 6.72 -6.32
C LEU A 133 -8.51 7.46 -7.62
N LEU A 134 -7.30 8.05 -7.69
CA LEU A 134 -6.78 8.87 -8.79
C LEU A 134 -7.73 9.97 -9.24
N GLY A 135 -8.33 10.67 -8.27
CA GLY A 135 -9.32 11.72 -8.55
C GLY A 135 -10.65 11.21 -9.09
N GLY A 136 -11.07 10.00 -8.69
CA GLY A 136 -12.33 9.38 -9.09
C GLY A 136 -12.27 8.64 -10.43
N LYS A 137 -11.07 8.49 -11.00
CA LYS A 137 -10.83 7.73 -12.23
C LYS A 137 -10.74 6.23 -12.00
N LEU A 138 -10.64 5.79 -10.74
CA LEU A 138 -10.73 4.39 -10.37
C LEU A 138 -12.03 4.15 -9.61
N GLY A 139 -12.76 3.12 -10.05
CA GLY A 139 -13.84 2.54 -9.28
C GLY A 139 -13.37 2.15 -7.88
N ALA A 140 -14.25 2.33 -6.89
CA ALA A 140 -13.98 1.98 -5.52
C ALA A 140 -13.57 0.51 -5.39
N GLY A 141 -12.35 0.27 -4.90
CA GLY A 141 -11.87 -1.08 -4.66
C GLY A 141 -11.10 -1.75 -5.80
N LEU A 142 -10.84 -1.03 -6.90
CA LEU A 142 -9.91 -1.50 -7.92
C LEU A 142 -8.46 -1.34 -7.44
N PRO A 143 -7.61 -2.36 -7.58
CA PRO A 143 -6.18 -2.22 -7.32
C PRO A 143 -5.54 -1.32 -8.38
N VAL A 144 -4.47 -0.65 -7.95
CA VAL A 144 -3.51 -0.01 -8.87
C VAL A 144 -2.25 -0.83 -8.78
N ASP A 145 -2.02 -1.66 -9.78
CA ASP A 145 -0.78 -2.41 -9.94
C ASP A 145 0.00 -1.90 -11.18
N LEU A 146 1.23 -2.38 -11.33
CA LEU A 146 2.06 -2.14 -12.52
C LEU A 146 1.86 -3.22 -13.60
N GLY A 147 0.81 -4.03 -13.46
CA GLY A 147 0.43 -5.13 -14.33
C GLY A 147 -0.50 -4.70 -15.47
N SER A 148 -1.07 -5.68 -16.16
CA SER A 148 -1.93 -5.42 -17.32
C SER A 148 -3.33 -4.96 -16.90
N GLN A 149 -3.95 -4.07 -17.70
CA GLN A 149 -5.31 -3.58 -17.40
C GLN A 149 -6.34 -4.72 -17.31
N ASP A 150 -6.23 -5.72 -18.18
CA ASP A 150 -7.13 -6.89 -18.19
C ASP A 150 -6.97 -7.76 -16.91
N THR A 151 -5.77 -7.85 -16.34
CA THR A 151 -5.57 -8.51 -15.04
C THR A 151 -6.12 -7.69 -13.88
N ASN A 152 -6.02 -6.37 -13.94
CA ASN A 152 -6.61 -5.47 -12.94
C ASN A 152 -8.13 -5.49 -12.97
N GLU A 153 -8.74 -5.50 -14.15
CA GLU A 153 -10.19 -5.60 -14.32
C GLU A 153 -10.70 -6.96 -13.82
N LYS A 154 -10.06 -8.07 -14.18
CA LYS A 154 -10.44 -9.41 -13.71
C LYS A 154 -10.26 -9.58 -12.19
N MET A 155 -9.18 -9.04 -11.62
CA MET A 155 -8.96 -9.06 -10.18
C MET A 155 -9.93 -8.12 -9.46
N GLY A 156 -10.23 -6.96 -10.06
CA GLY A 156 -11.23 -6.01 -9.61
C GLY A 156 -12.64 -6.60 -9.59
N ASP A 157 -13.04 -7.28 -10.66
CA ASP A 157 -14.32 -8.00 -10.77
C ASP A 157 -14.38 -9.17 -9.78
N PHE A 158 -13.28 -9.93 -9.63
CA PHE A 158 -13.16 -10.96 -8.62
C PHE A 158 -13.32 -10.38 -7.20
N GLN A 159 -12.75 -9.19 -6.92
CA GLN A 159 -12.90 -8.50 -5.63
C GLN A 159 -14.25 -7.79 -5.47
N ALA A 160 -14.91 -7.36 -6.53
CA ALA A 160 -16.27 -6.82 -6.48
C ALA A 160 -17.28 -7.95 -6.21
N PHE A 161 -17.03 -9.13 -6.76
CA PHE A 161 -17.90 -10.31 -6.64
C PHE A 161 -17.62 -11.14 -5.37
N PHE A 162 -16.35 -11.30 -4.97
CA PHE A 162 -15.93 -12.10 -3.81
C PHE A 162 -15.25 -11.30 -2.69
N GLY A 163 -14.92 -10.03 -2.90
CA GLY A 163 -14.19 -9.18 -1.97
C GLY A 163 -15.04 -8.07 -1.33
N SER A 164 -14.44 -7.39 -0.35
CA SER A 164 -15.12 -6.48 0.58
C SER A 164 -15.51 -5.10 0.01
N ASN A 165 -15.50 -4.87 -1.30
CA ASN A 165 -15.77 -3.53 -1.85
C ASN A 165 -17.18 -3.02 -1.56
N GLY A 166 -18.13 -3.93 -1.25
CA GLY A 166 -19.46 -3.60 -0.75
C GLY A 166 -19.52 -2.98 0.66
N LYS A 167 -18.39 -2.87 1.39
CA LYS A 167 -18.31 -2.26 2.74
C LYS A 167 -17.49 -0.96 2.80
N LEU A 168 -17.03 -0.43 1.67
CA LEU A 168 -16.40 0.89 1.63
C LEU A 168 -17.46 1.97 1.97
N PRO A 169 -17.13 3.02 2.74
CA PRO A 169 -18.05 4.12 3.01
C PRO A 169 -18.69 4.63 1.72
N ARG A 170 -20.01 4.81 1.69
CA ARG A 170 -20.79 5.23 0.50
C ARG A 170 -20.24 6.49 -0.19
N ALA A 171 -19.54 7.35 0.54
CA ALA A 171 -18.88 8.54 0.00
C ALA A 171 -17.73 8.25 -1.00
N LEU A 172 -17.19 7.03 -0.99
CA LEU A 172 -16.07 6.60 -1.85
C LEU A 172 -16.54 5.86 -3.11
N VAL A 173 -17.83 5.51 -3.23
CA VAL A 173 -18.38 4.67 -4.31
C VAL A 173 -18.92 5.51 -5.49
N GLN A 174 -18.95 6.84 -5.39
CA GLN A 174 -19.54 7.71 -6.42
C GLN A 174 -18.59 8.19 -7.54
N GLY A 175 -17.38 7.65 -7.65
CA GLY A 175 -16.46 7.92 -8.77
C GLY A 175 -16.35 6.70 -9.68
N GLY A 176 -17.15 6.66 -10.75
CA GLY A 176 -17.02 5.64 -11.79
C GLY A 176 -15.86 5.95 -12.72
N GLY A 177 -14.88 5.05 -12.79
CA GLY A 177 -13.81 5.09 -13.78
C GLY A 177 -13.04 3.77 -13.86
N ASP A 178 -12.55 3.46 -15.06
CA ASP A 178 -11.87 2.21 -15.40
C ASP A 178 -10.44 2.13 -14.85
N ALA A 179 -9.91 0.92 -14.67
CA ALA A 179 -8.57 0.68 -14.15
C ALA A 179 -7.48 1.32 -15.04
N VAL A 180 -6.78 2.33 -14.52
CA VAL A 180 -5.69 3.00 -15.25
C VAL A 180 -4.40 2.20 -15.08
N GLY A 181 -3.94 1.55 -16.15
CA GLY A 181 -2.59 0.98 -16.19
C GLY A 181 -1.56 2.09 -16.18
N ALA A 182 -0.61 2.05 -15.23
CA ALA A 182 0.51 2.98 -15.17
C ALA A 182 1.58 2.63 -16.22
N HIS A 183 1.25 2.78 -17.51
CA HIS A 183 2.26 2.74 -18.56
C HIS A 183 3.01 4.09 -18.60
N PRO A 184 4.35 4.10 -18.54
CA PRO A 184 5.12 5.31 -18.68
C PRO A 184 4.94 5.86 -20.10
N ARG A 185 4.06 6.86 -20.28
CA ARG A 185 4.17 7.77 -21.42
C ARG A 185 5.16 8.84 -21.02
N GLY A 186 6.32 8.84 -21.68
CA GLY A 186 7.36 9.86 -21.47
C GLY A 186 6.76 11.25 -21.60
N CYS A 187 6.77 12.02 -20.51
CA CYS A 187 6.48 13.43 -20.57
C CYS A 187 7.71 14.15 -21.14
N SER A 188 7.67 14.40 -22.44
CA SER A 188 8.46 15.43 -23.08
C SER A 188 7.89 16.78 -22.66
N HIS A 189 8.42 17.39 -21.60
CA HIS A 189 8.50 18.84 -21.39
C HIS A 189 9.15 19.13 -20.04
N THR A 190 10.48 19.19 -20.04
CA THR A 190 11.24 19.99 -19.07
C THR A 190 11.73 21.23 -19.81
N GLY A 191 11.12 22.36 -19.50
CA GLY A 191 11.63 23.70 -19.77
C GLY A 191 11.86 24.39 -18.43
#